data_AF-A0A3D2R232-F1
#
_entry.id   AF-A0A3D2R232-F1
#
_cell.length_a   1.000
_cell.length_b   1.000
_cell.length_c   1.000
_cell.angle_alpha   90.00
_cell.angle_beta   90.00
_cell.angle_gamma   90.00
#
_symmetry.space_group_name_H-M   'P 1'
#
loop_
_entity.id
_entity.type
_entity.pdbx_description
1 polymer ?
#
loop_
_entity_poly.entity_id
_entity_poly.type
_entity_poly.pdbx_seq_one_letter_code
_entity_poly.pdbx_strand_id
1 'polypeptide(L)'
;ICTPTYLANTASKLGKEYKFKINIFDQKQIEKLKMGSFLAVAKGSREPPRFITIEHNKGPKNQKPIVLVGKGITFDAGGISIKPSADMDEMKY
;
A
#
# COMPACT_ATOMS: atom_id res chain seq x y z
N ILE A 1 -14.78 -0.04 -5.64
CA ILE A 1 -14.20 0.90 -4.65
C ILE A 1 -12.90 0.29 -4.13
N CYS A 2 -11.77 0.95 -4.33
CA CYS A 2 -10.46 0.49 -3.85
C CYS A 2 -9.65 1.72 -3.42
N THR A 3 -9.50 1.93 -2.10
CA THR A 3 -8.69 3.00 -1.50
C THR A 3 -7.56 2.38 -0.67
N PRO A 4 -6.52 3.13 -0.26
CA PRO A 4 -5.51 2.64 0.69
C PRO A 4 -6.13 2.09 1.99
N THR A 5 -7.16 2.74 2.55
CA THR A 5 -7.88 2.20 3.72
C THR A 5 -8.62 0.91 3.39
N TYR A 6 -9.24 0.81 2.22
CA TYR A 6 -9.87 -0.44 1.77
C TYR A 6 -8.85 -1.58 1.67
N LEU A 7 -7.69 -1.34 1.04
CA LEU A 7 -6.62 -2.33 0.94
C LEU A 7 -6.10 -2.77 2.32
N ALA A 8 -5.92 -1.82 3.24
CA ALA A 8 -5.51 -2.11 4.62
C ALA A 8 -6.53 -2.99 5.36
N ASN A 9 -7.82 -2.67 5.23
CA ASN A 9 -8.90 -3.45 5.82
C ASN A 9 -8.97 -4.86 5.22
N THR A 10 -8.79 -4.98 3.91
CA THR A 10 -8.73 -6.27 3.21
C THR A 10 -7.53 -7.10 3.69
N ALA A 11 -6.35 -6.50 3.80
CA ALA A 11 -5.17 -7.18 4.36
C ALA A 11 -5.39 -7.66 5.80
N SER A 12 -6.05 -6.85 6.63
CA SER A 12 -6.42 -7.24 8.01
C SER A 12 -7.37 -8.45 8.02
N LYS A 13 -8.37 -8.49 7.12
CA LYS A 13 -9.27 -9.66 6.98
C LYS A 13 -8.51 -10.91 6.56
N LEU A 14 -7.64 -10.81 5.54
CA LEU A 14 -6.79 -11.92 5.10
C LEU A 14 -5.87 -12.42 6.21
N GLY A 15 -5.34 -11.51 7.04
CA GLY A 15 -4.56 -11.86 8.22
C GLY A 15 -5.32 -12.76 9.19
N LYS A 16 -6.60 -12.45 9.46
CA LYS A 16 -7.47 -13.25 10.33
C LYS A 16 -7.81 -14.60 9.71
N GLU A 17 -8.15 -14.62 8.43
CA GLU A 17 -8.58 -15.82 7.70
C GLU A 17 -7.44 -16.83 7.53
N TYR A 18 -6.27 -16.36 7.07
CA TYR A 18 -5.14 -17.23 6.71
C TYR A 18 -4.05 -17.29 7.78
N LYS A 19 -4.22 -16.56 8.90
CA LYS A 19 -3.26 -16.44 10.00
C LYS A 19 -1.92 -15.88 9.55
N PHE A 20 -1.94 -14.91 8.63
CA PHE A 20 -0.75 -14.14 8.27
C PHE A 20 -0.45 -13.10 9.34
N LYS A 21 0.84 -12.82 9.56
CA LYS A 21 1.24 -11.67 10.37
C LYS A 21 1.16 -10.42 9.50
N ILE A 22 0.27 -9.50 9.88
CA ILE A 22 0.00 -8.27 9.13
C ILE A 22 0.46 -7.08 9.97
N ASN A 23 1.28 -6.19 9.41
CA ASN A 23 1.49 -4.86 9.98
C ASN A 23 1.00 -3.81 8.99
N ILE A 24 0.14 -2.91 9.48
CA ILE A 24 -0.40 -1.79 8.71
C ILE A 24 0.13 -0.53 9.39
N PHE A 25 0.89 0.26 8.64
CA PHE A 25 1.41 1.53 9.11
C PHE A 25 0.51 2.66 8.62
N ASP A 26 0.08 3.48 9.57
CA ASP A 26 -0.60 4.74 9.30
C ASP A 26 0.40 5.84 8.94
N GLN A 27 -0.12 7.01 8.56
CA GLN A 27 0.69 8.15 8.15
C GLN A 27 1.71 8.56 9.23
N LYS A 28 1.33 8.59 10.52
CA LYS A 28 2.25 8.99 11.60
C LYS A 28 3.39 8.00 11.76
N GLN A 29 3.10 6.71 11.65
CA GLN A 29 4.12 5.66 11.71
C GLN A 29 5.06 5.73 10.49
N ILE A 30 4.51 5.95 9.29
CA ILE A 30 5.27 6.14 8.05
C ILE A 30 6.19 7.38 8.16
N GLU A 31 5.69 8.48 8.71
CA GLU A 31 6.46 9.70 9.00
C GLU A 31 7.61 9.43 9.98
N LYS A 32 7.34 8.71 11.07
CA LYS A 32 8.35 8.32 12.06
C LYS A 32 9.45 7.44 11.44
N LEU A 33 9.09 6.60 10.46
CA LEU A 33 10.03 5.77 9.69
C LEU A 33 10.79 6.56 8.60
N LYS A 34 10.55 7.87 8.46
CA LYS A 34 11.20 8.76 7.49
C LYS A 34 11.05 8.30 6.03
N MET A 35 9.89 7.74 5.67
CA MET A 35 9.58 7.27 4.32
C MET A 35 9.24 8.44 3.37
N GLY A 36 10.15 9.40 3.22
CA GLY A 36 9.91 10.69 2.57
C GLY A 36 9.39 10.59 1.14
N SER A 37 9.93 9.68 0.32
CA SER A 37 9.46 9.48 -1.06
C SER A 37 8.00 9.02 -1.12
N PHE A 38 7.62 8.06 -0.27
CA PHE A 38 6.26 7.57 -0.20
C PHE A 38 5.28 8.65 0.29
N LEU A 39 5.67 9.41 1.32
CA LEU A 39 4.88 10.52 1.85
C LEU A 39 4.71 11.65 0.84
N ALA A 40 5.74 11.99 0.07
CA ALA A 40 5.68 13.04 -0.93
C ALA A 40 4.62 12.74 -2.01
N VAL A 41 4.54 11.48 -2.45
CA VAL A 41 3.51 11.04 -3.42
C VAL A 41 2.11 11.05 -2.79
N ALA A 42 1.98 10.54 -1.56
CA ALA A 42 0.68 10.42 -0.90
C ALA A 42 0.06 11.76 -0.47
N LYS A 43 0.87 12.81 -0.23
CA LYS A 43 0.44 14.11 0.29
C LYS A 43 -0.61 14.81 -0.59
N GLY A 44 -0.69 14.47 -1.87
CA GLY A 44 -1.71 15.01 -2.79
C GLY A 44 -3.12 14.40 -2.62
N SER A 45 -3.28 13.37 -1.79
CA SER A 45 -4.54 12.67 -1.59
C SER A 45 -5.26 13.13 -0.33
N ARG A 46 -6.60 13.20 -0.38
CA ARG A 46 -7.45 13.34 0.82
C ARG A 46 -7.50 12.04 1.65
N GLU A 47 -7.41 10.91 0.98
CA GLU A 47 -7.41 9.59 1.60
C GLU A 47 -6.00 9.29 2.14
N PRO A 48 -5.85 8.93 3.42
CA PRO A 48 -4.54 8.80 4.05
C PRO A 48 -3.77 7.59 3.52
N PRO A 49 -2.44 7.66 3.43
CA PRO A 49 -1.64 6.53 2.98
C PRO A 49 -1.67 5.37 3.97
N ARG A 50 -1.44 4.17 3.45
CA ARG A 50 -1.23 2.95 4.21
C ARG A 50 -0.03 2.21 3.64
N PHE A 51 0.89 1.81 4.50
CA PHE A 51 1.96 0.87 4.14
C PHE A 51 1.63 -0.47 4.79
N ILE A 52 1.56 -1.53 3.99
CA ILE A 52 1.05 -2.83 4.44
C ILE A 52 2.16 -3.85 4.26
N THR A 53 2.43 -4.63 5.30
CA THR A 53 3.32 -5.79 5.26
C THR A 53 2.52 -7.04 5.61
N ILE A 54 2.75 -8.10 4.85
CA ILE A 54 2.14 -9.41 5.04
C ILE A 54 3.27 -10.42 5.12
N GLU A 55 3.38 -11.12 6.24
CA GLU A 55 4.41 -12.12 6.49
C GLU A 55 3.78 -13.51 6.55
N HIS A 56 4.31 -14.42 5.73
CA HIS A 56 3.95 -15.84 5.71
C HIS A 56 5.18 -16.70 6.03
N ASN A 57 5.44 -16.87 7.33
CA ASN A 57 6.66 -17.52 7.85
C ASN A 57 6.46 -19.03 8.09
N LYS A 58 5.96 -19.77 7.10
CA LYS A 58 5.73 -21.24 7.21
C LYS A 58 6.77 -22.10 6.47
N GLY A 59 7.77 -21.49 5.84
CA GLY A 59 8.87 -22.22 5.20
C GLY A 59 9.92 -22.72 6.20
N PRO A 60 10.85 -23.60 5.78
CA PRO A 60 12.01 -24.00 6.59
C PRO A 60 12.83 -22.79 7.03
N LYS A 61 13.38 -22.83 8.24
CA LYS A 61 14.16 -21.71 8.82
C LYS A 61 15.37 -21.27 7.97
N ASN A 62 15.96 -22.21 7.22
CA ASN A 62 17.13 -21.96 6.38
C ASN A 62 16.76 -21.63 4.92
N GLN A 63 15.47 -21.59 4.59
CA GLN A 63 15.03 -21.17 3.27
C GLN A 63 15.15 -19.64 3.16
N LYS A 64 15.72 -19.16 2.05
CA LYS A 64 15.75 -17.72 1.77
C LYS A 64 14.32 -17.20 1.60
N PRO A 65 13.97 -16.04 2.19
CA PRO A 65 12.63 -15.48 2.05
C PRO A 65 12.40 -15.02 0.61
N ILE A 66 11.16 -15.17 0.15
CA ILE A 66 10.68 -14.50 -1.07
C ILE A 66 10.00 -13.21 -0.62
N VAL A 67 10.46 -12.08 -1.17
CA VAL A 67 9.89 -10.77 -0.89
C VAL A 67 9.20 -10.25 -2.15
N LEU A 68 7.92 -9.97 -2.04
CA LEU A 68 7.13 -9.33 -3.08
C LEU A 68 6.87 -7.88 -2.69
N VAL A 69 7.08 -6.96 -3.62
CA VAL A 69 6.81 -5.53 -3.45
C VAL A 69 5.87 -5.09 -4.55
N GLY A 70 4.70 -4.57 -4.17
CA GLY A 70 3.67 -4.10 -5.10
C GLY A 70 3.51 -2.59 -5.05
N LYS A 71 3.31 -1.96 -6.21
CA LYS A 71 2.88 -0.55 -6.30
C LYS A 71 1.39 -0.48 -5.98
N GLY A 72 1.04 0.05 -4.81
CA GLY A 72 -0.34 0.19 -4.34
C GLY A 72 -0.96 1.56 -4.61
N ILE A 73 -0.79 2.13 -5.81
CA ILE A 73 -1.48 3.38 -6.17
C ILE A 73 -2.91 3.06 -6.57
N THR A 74 -3.88 3.57 -5.83
CA THR A 74 -5.31 3.27 -6.06
C THR A 74 -5.96 4.18 -7.09
N PHE A 75 -5.34 5.32 -7.37
CA PHE A 75 -5.69 6.21 -8.46
C PHE A 75 -4.49 7.10 -8.79
N ASP A 76 -4.07 7.11 -10.06
CA ASP A 76 -2.95 7.93 -10.54
C ASP A 76 -3.41 9.10 -11.40
N ALA A 77 -3.66 10.26 -10.79
CA ALA A 77 -3.95 11.48 -11.53
C ALA A 77 -2.72 12.08 -12.26
N GLY A 78 -1.51 11.63 -11.92
CA GLY A 78 -0.24 12.25 -12.33
C GLY A 78 0.31 13.31 -11.37
N GLY A 79 -0.52 13.79 -10.42
CA GLY A 79 -0.12 14.81 -9.44
C GLY A 79 -0.05 16.21 -10.06
N ILE A 80 1.00 16.98 -9.76
CA ILE A 80 1.22 18.31 -10.36
C ILE A 80 1.32 18.19 -11.89
N SER A 81 1.96 17.13 -12.37
CA SER A 81 2.00 16.77 -13.78
C SER A 81 0.74 15.99 -14.16
N ILE A 82 -0.39 16.69 -14.15
CA ILE A 82 -1.71 16.11 -14.38
C ILE A 82 -1.76 15.36 -15.72
N LYS A 83 -2.30 14.15 -15.70
CA LYS A 83 -2.51 13.38 -16.94
C LYS A 83 -3.62 14.02 -17.78
N PRO A 84 -3.58 13.86 -19.12
CA PRO A 84 -4.71 14.21 -19.98
C PRO A 84 -5.97 13.45 -19.58
N SER A 85 -7.13 14.06 -19.81
CA SER A 85 -8.43 13.49 -19.41
C SER A 85 -8.79 12.20 -20.15
N ALA A 86 -8.30 12.01 -21.37
CA ALA A 86 -8.71 10.92 -22.25
C ALA A 86 -8.47 9.52 -21.66
N ASP A 87 -7.41 9.33 -20.88
CA ASP A 87 -7.03 8.02 -20.29
C ASP A 87 -7.10 8.04 -18.75
N MET A 88 -7.65 9.09 -18.15
CA MET A 88 -7.59 9.29 -16.70
C MET A 88 -8.49 8.32 -15.93
N ASP A 89 -9.56 7.83 -16.54
CA ASP A 89 -10.50 6.88 -15.93
C ASP A 89 -9.92 5.46 -15.79
N GLU A 90 -8.91 5.11 -16.60
CA GLU A 90 -8.17 3.85 -16.52
C GLU A 90 -7.14 3.83 -15.39
N MET A 91 -6.76 4.99 -14.83
CA MET A 91 -5.69 5.11 -13.83
C MET A 91 -6.05 4.56 -12.43
N LYS A 92 -7.19 3.88 -12.32
CA LYS A 92 -7.62 3.10 -11.16
C LYS A 92 -7.12 1.64 -11.20
N TYR A 93 -6.44 1.23 -12.29
CA TYR A 93 -5.95 -0.12 -12.53
C TYR A 93 -4.42 -0.22 -12.46
#